data_AF-A0A4R2CHS2-F1
#
_entry.id   AF-A0A4R2CHS2-F1
#
_cell.length_a   1.000
_cell.length_b   1.000
_cell.length_c   1.000
_cell.angle_alpha   90.00
_cell.angle_beta   90.00
_cell.angle_gamma   90.00
#
_symmetry.space_group_name_H-M   'P 1'
#
loop_
_entity.id
_entity.type
_entity.pdbx_description
1 polymer ?
#
loop_
_entity_poly.entity_id
_entity_poly.type
_entity_poly.pdbx_seq_one_letter_code
_entity_poly.pdbx_strand_id
1 'polypeptide(L)'
;MSGAFEPFRPPMVGAEMWQTAMAAAGWVCECTGQCGKTHAKTAGRCGVAHGSAHTLAVVAADPTVSLRAAVTGAELVALCAGCQSAIKRAATNAAEQAAAARADQLDLFDLIGGEAA
;
A
#
# COMPACT_ATOMS: atom_id res chain seq x y z
N MET A 1 12.16 -38.92 -7.31
CA MET A 1 12.58 -37.52 -7.08
C MET A 1 11.60 -36.64 -7.84
N SER A 2 10.42 -36.41 -7.29
CA SER A 2 9.39 -35.60 -7.95
C SER A 2 9.72 -34.14 -7.69
N GLY A 3 10.24 -33.45 -8.71
CA GLY A 3 10.41 -32.00 -8.69
C GLY A 3 9.03 -31.35 -8.63
N ALA A 4 8.52 -31.13 -7.43
CA ALA A 4 7.39 -30.24 -7.23
C ALA A 4 7.89 -28.84 -7.60
N PHE A 5 7.43 -28.32 -8.74
CA PHE A 5 7.54 -26.90 -9.01
C PHE A 5 6.66 -26.22 -7.95
N GLU A 6 7.26 -25.81 -6.85
CA GLU A 6 6.58 -25.10 -5.78
C GLU A 6 5.98 -23.84 -6.41
N PRO A 7 4.63 -23.69 -6.46
CA PRO A 7 3.99 -22.72 -7.34
C PRO A 7 4.32 -21.26 -6.97
N PHE A 8 4.95 -21.05 -5.81
CA PHE A 8 5.26 -19.75 -5.26
C PHE A 8 6.74 -19.68 -4.91
N ARG A 9 7.57 -19.39 -5.91
CA ARG A 9 9.00 -19.17 -5.67
C ARG A 9 9.15 -17.88 -4.84
N PRO A 10 9.73 -17.94 -3.62
CA PRO A 10 9.99 -16.75 -2.84
C PRO A 10 11.03 -15.84 -3.52
N PRO A 11 11.06 -14.54 -3.18
CA PRO A 11 12.10 -13.65 -3.66
C PRO A 11 13.48 -14.08 -3.17
N MET A 12 14.53 -13.79 -3.96
CA MET A 12 15.92 -14.14 -3.59
C MET A 12 16.37 -13.43 -2.31
N VAL A 13 15.85 -12.23 -2.05
CA VAL A 13 16.17 -11.42 -0.86
C VAL A 13 14.90 -11.27 -0.03
N GLY A 14 15.03 -11.45 1.29
CA GLY A 14 13.89 -11.31 2.21
C GLY A 14 12.85 -12.43 2.10
N ALA A 15 13.26 -13.64 1.66
CA ALA A 15 12.36 -14.78 1.47
C ALA A 15 11.54 -15.12 2.73
N GLU A 16 12.17 -15.13 3.90
CA GLU A 16 11.51 -15.45 5.18
C GLU A 16 10.48 -14.37 5.56
N MET A 17 10.84 -13.09 5.42
CA MET A 17 9.93 -11.96 5.64
C MET A 17 8.74 -12.02 4.68
N TRP A 18 9.02 -12.29 3.41
CA TRP A 18 7.98 -12.45 2.39
C TRP A 18 7.06 -13.63 2.72
N GLN A 19 7.61 -14.79 3.07
CA GLN A 19 6.83 -15.99 3.36
C GLN A 19 5.97 -15.80 4.61
N THR A 20 6.51 -15.15 5.65
CA THR A 20 5.78 -14.82 6.87
C THR A 20 4.59 -13.92 6.58
N ALA A 21 4.79 -12.83 5.84
CA ALA A 21 3.71 -11.91 5.46
C ALA A 21 2.68 -12.59 4.55
N MET A 22 3.12 -13.38 3.56
CA MET A 22 2.21 -14.10 2.66
C MET A 22 1.39 -15.17 3.40
N ALA A 23 1.99 -15.88 4.36
CA ALA A 23 1.29 -16.86 5.19
C ALA A 23 0.28 -16.19 6.13
N ALA A 24 0.64 -15.07 6.76
CA ALA A 24 -0.28 -14.27 7.58
C ALA A 24 -1.48 -13.76 6.76
N ALA A 25 -1.23 -13.37 5.51
CA ALA A 25 -2.25 -12.96 4.55
C ALA A 25 -3.15 -14.11 4.05
N GLY A 26 -2.84 -15.36 4.40
CA GLY A 26 -3.50 -16.54 3.84
C GLY A 26 -3.36 -16.63 2.31
N TRP A 27 -2.29 -16.07 1.75
CA TRP A 27 -2.03 -16.00 0.30
C TRP A 27 -3.10 -15.22 -0.50
N VAL A 28 -3.84 -14.32 0.14
CA VAL A 28 -4.87 -13.47 -0.47
C VAL A 28 -4.57 -12.01 -0.21
N CYS A 29 -4.90 -11.13 -1.16
CA CYS A 29 -4.73 -9.69 -1.03
C CYS A 29 -5.40 -9.15 0.25
N GLU A 30 -4.64 -8.37 1.02
CA GLU A 30 -5.05 -7.86 2.34
C GLU A 30 -5.67 -6.46 2.31
N CYS A 31 -5.86 -5.90 1.12
CA CYS A 31 -6.60 -4.64 0.97
C CYS A 31 -8.01 -4.76 1.56
N THR A 32 -8.37 -3.83 2.45
CA THR A 32 -9.68 -3.69 3.12
C THR A 32 -10.51 -2.55 2.53
N GLY A 33 -10.25 -2.19 1.28
CA GLY A 33 -10.97 -1.15 0.53
C GLY A 33 -10.19 0.15 0.34
N GLN A 34 -8.95 0.26 0.86
CA GLN A 34 -8.11 1.45 0.65
C GLN A 34 -7.80 1.70 -0.84
N CYS A 35 -7.97 0.69 -1.71
CA CYS A 35 -7.86 0.83 -3.15
C CYS A 35 -9.04 1.56 -3.83
N GLY A 36 -10.06 1.95 -3.06
CA GLY A 36 -11.26 2.64 -3.55
C GLY A 36 -12.35 1.73 -4.13
N LYS A 37 -12.16 0.41 -4.11
CA LYS A 37 -13.18 -0.57 -4.52
C LYS A 37 -13.91 -1.13 -3.30
N THR A 38 -15.24 -1.22 -3.38
CA THR A 38 -16.10 -1.69 -2.27
C THR A 38 -15.95 -3.18 -1.94
N HIS A 39 -15.53 -4.01 -2.90
CA HIS A 39 -15.38 -5.46 -2.69
C HIS A 39 -16.62 -6.13 -2.04
N ALA A 40 -17.81 -5.77 -2.50
CA ALA A 40 -19.08 -6.22 -1.90
C ALA A 40 -19.25 -7.75 -1.84
N LYS A 41 -18.70 -8.47 -2.82
CA LYS A 41 -18.78 -9.95 -2.89
C LYS A 41 -17.84 -10.67 -1.91
N THR A 42 -16.90 -9.94 -1.31
CA THR A 42 -15.79 -10.49 -0.52
C THR A 42 -15.69 -9.76 0.83
N ALA A 43 -16.83 -9.29 1.34
CA ALA A 43 -16.95 -8.62 2.63
C ALA A 43 -15.94 -7.46 2.82
N GLY A 44 -15.70 -6.67 1.77
CA GLY A 44 -14.79 -5.51 1.84
C GLY A 44 -13.31 -5.84 1.62
N ARG A 45 -12.93 -7.12 1.44
CA ARG A 45 -11.55 -7.51 1.14
C ARG A 45 -11.34 -7.85 -0.33
N CYS A 46 -10.15 -7.62 -0.87
CA CYS A 46 -9.85 -8.02 -2.24
C CYS A 46 -9.70 -9.55 -2.35
N GLY A 47 -10.53 -10.22 -3.16
CA GLY A 47 -10.50 -11.68 -3.33
C GLY A 47 -9.38 -12.22 -4.22
N VAL A 48 -8.38 -11.41 -4.57
CA VAL A 48 -7.27 -11.84 -5.45
C VAL A 48 -6.31 -12.70 -4.64
N ALA A 49 -6.22 -13.98 -4.99
CA ALA A 49 -5.27 -14.94 -4.43
C ALA A 49 -3.94 -14.91 -5.18
N HIS A 50 -2.85 -15.25 -4.48
CA HIS A 50 -1.54 -15.45 -5.07
C HIS A 50 -1.55 -16.68 -5.98
N GLY A 51 -1.06 -16.52 -7.20
CA GLY A 51 -1.22 -17.49 -8.27
C GLY A 51 -0.37 -17.15 -9.49
N SER A 52 -0.32 -18.06 -10.45
CA SER A 52 0.29 -17.82 -11.76
C SER A 52 -0.38 -16.66 -12.52
N ALA A 53 -1.68 -16.45 -12.32
CA ALA A 53 -2.42 -15.33 -12.91
C ALA A 53 -2.21 -13.99 -12.18
N HIS A 54 -1.98 -14.05 -10.86
CA HIS A 54 -1.89 -12.86 -10.01
C HIS A 54 -0.80 -13.03 -8.96
N THR A 55 0.29 -12.28 -9.11
CA THR A 55 1.33 -12.19 -8.07
C THR A 55 0.94 -11.14 -7.03
N LEU A 56 1.21 -11.43 -5.77
CA LEU A 56 1.06 -10.49 -4.66
C LEU A 56 2.46 -10.01 -4.29
N ALA A 57 2.56 -8.73 -3.95
CA ALA A 57 3.76 -8.13 -3.41
C ALA A 57 3.58 -7.93 -1.91
N VAL A 58 4.63 -8.19 -1.15
CA VAL A 58 4.72 -7.82 0.26
C VAL A 58 5.26 -6.40 0.33
N VAL A 59 4.49 -5.49 0.94
CA VAL A 59 4.78 -4.06 0.99
C VAL A 59 4.45 -3.51 2.37
N ALA A 60 4.92 -2.31 2.70
CA ALA A 60 4.48 -1.62 3.90
C ALA A 60 2.97 -1.32 3.82
N ALA A 61 2.26 -1.52 4.95
CA ALA A 61 0.85 -1.23 5.09
C ALA A 61 0.56 0.26 4.87
N ASP A 62 1.41 1.12 5.43
CA ASP A 62 1.41 2.55 5.16
C ASP A 62 2.25 2.84 3.90
N PRO A 63 1.64 3.31 2.79
CA PRO A 63 2.35 3.60 1.55
C PRO A 63 3.25 4.84 1.61
N THR A 64 3.18 5.62 2.69
CA THR A 64 3.91 6.89 2.84
C THR A 64 5.26 6.73 3.56
N VAL A 65 5.51 5.58 4.17
CA VAL A 65 6.78 5.33 4.88
C VAL A 65 7.95 5.24 3.90
N SER A 66 9.13 5.67 4.36
CA SER A 66 10.37 5.51 3.60
C SER A 66 10.69 4.04 3.33
N LEU A 67 11.42 3.77 2.25
CA LEU A 67 11.88 2.40 1.94
C LEU A 67 12.69 1.80 3.10
N ARG A 68 13.48 2.60 3.81
CA ARG A 68 14.22 2.14 4.99
C ARG A 68 13.28 1.65 6.08
N ALA A 69 12.26 2.46 6.43
CA ALA A 69 11.28 2.08 7.43
C ALA A 69 10.49 0.83 7.01
N ALA A 70 10.15 0.72 5.72
CA ALA A 70 9.48 -0.45 5.15
C ALA A 70 10.26 -1.76 5.37
N VAL A 71 11.59 -1.72 5.37
CA VAL A 71 12.43 -2.93 5.54
C VAL A 71 12.93 -3.15 6.96
N THR A 72 12.86 -2.15 7.85
CA THR A 72 13.40 -2.27 9.22
C THR A 72 12.36 -2.48 10.31
N GLY A 73 11.06 -2.33 10.04
CA GLY A 73 10.04 -2.54 11.07
C GLY A 73 8.65 -2.00 10.80
N ALA A 74 8.36 -1.48 9.60
CA ALA A 74 6.98 -1.20 9.23
C ALA A 74 6.15 -2.48 9.19
N GLU A 75 4.86 -2.36 9.48
CA GLU A 75 3.90 -3.44 9.25
C GLU A 75 3.85 -3.78 7.75
N LEU A 76 3.91 -5.06 7.44
CA LEU A 76 3.91 -5.57 6.07
C LEU A 76 2.58 -6.24 5.74
N VAL A 77 2.10 -6.02 4.53
CA VAL A 77 0.86 -6.60 3.99
C VAL A 77 1.08 -7.16 2.60
N ALA A 78 0.34 -8.21 2.24
CA ALA A 78 0.32 -8.76 0.89
C ALA A 78 -0.74 -8.06 0.03
N LEU A 79 -0.32 -7.40 -1.05
CA LEU A 79 -1.23 -6.69 -1.97
C LEU A 79 -1.07 -7.17 -3.41
N CYS A 80 -2.19 -7.21 -4.14
CA CYS A 80 -2.14 -7.36 -5.60
C CYS A 80 -1.71 -6.04 -6.26
N ALA A 81 -1.11 -6.11 -7.45
CA ALA A 81 -0.61 -4.94 -8.17
C ALA A 81 -1.66 -3.82 -8.31
N GLY A 82 -2.91 -4.17 -8.63
CA GLY A 82 -4.00 -3.21 -8.75
C GLY A 82 -4.31 -2.45 -7.45
N CYS A 83 -4.33 -3.15 -6.31
CA CYS A 83 -4.56 -2.52 -5.01
C CYS A 83 -3.36 -1.68 -4.58
N GLN A 84 -2.15 -2.19 -4.75
CA GLN A 84 -0.92 -1.46 -4.43
C GLN A 84 -0.84 -0.13 -5.20
N SER A 85 -1.08 -0.13 -6.51
CA SER A 85 -1.05 1.10 -7.32
C SER A 85 -2.18 2.06 -6.96
N ALA A 86 -3.37 1.57 -6.62
CA ALA A 86 -4.48 2.43 -6.21
C ALA A 86 -4.23 3.09 -4.85
N ILE A 87 -3.76 2.33 -3.86
CA ILE A 87 -3.43 2.82 -2.52
C ILE A 87 -2.32 3.88 -2.59
N LYS A 88 -1.24 3.61 -3.36
CA LYS A 88 -0.18 4.61 -3.57
C LYS A 88 -0.70 5.89 -4.19
N ARG A 89 -1.52 5.80 -5.24
CA ARG A 89 -2.13 6.99 -5.88
C ARG A 89 -3.01 7.77 -4.92
N ALA A 90 -3.84 7.09 -4.14
CA ALA A 90 -4.68 7.74 -3.14
C ALA A 90 -3.84 8.50 -2.10
N ALA A 91 -2.75 7.90 -1.62
CA ALA A 91 -1.83 8.53 -0.68
C ALA A 91 -1.12 9.76 -1.28
N THR A 92 -0.63 9.66 -2.52
CA THR A 92 -0.02 10.80 -3.23
C THR A 92 -1.01 11.95 -3.39
N ASN A 93 -2.23 11.67 -3.86
CA ASN A 93 -3.25 12.70 -4.05
C ASN A 93 -3.63 13.37 -2.72
N ALA A 94 -3.74 12.60 -1.64
CA ALA A 94 -4.02 13.15 -0.32
C ALA A 94 -2.90 14.07 0.18
N ALA A 95 -1.64 13.70 -0.05
CA ALA A 95 -0.49 14.54 0.29
C ALA A 95 -0.45 15.84 -0.53
N GLU A 96 -0.75 15.77 -1.83
CA GLU A 96 -0.84 16.95 -2.70
C GLU A 96 -1.97 17.90 -2.27
N GLN A 97 -3.15 17.35 -1.94
CA GLN A 97 -4.27 18.15 -1.43
C GLN A 97 -3.93 18.83 -0.09
N ALA A 98 -3.25 18.11 0.81
CA ALA A 98 -2.79 18.69 2.08
C ALA A 98 -1.77 19.81 1.87
N ALA A 99 -0.86 19.65 0.91
CA ALA A 99 0.11 20.69 0.55
C ALA A 99 -0.56 21.92 -0.07
N ALA A 100 -1.53 21.73 -0.97
CA ALA A 100 -2.31 22.80 -1.57
C ALA A 100 -3.13 23.57 -0.52
N ALA A 101 -3.81 22.86 0.38
CA ALA A 101 -4.55 23.49 1.48
C ALA A 101 -3.64 24.31 2.41
N ARG A 102 -2.42 23.83 2.65
CA ARG A 102 -1.42 24.58 3.42
C ARG A 102 -0.93 25.83 2.69
N ALA A 103 -0.76 25.77 1.36
CA ALA A 103 -0.37 26.93 0.56
C ALA A 103 -1.47 28.02 0.62
N ASP A 104 -2.73 27.63 0.44
CA ASP A 104 -3.89 28.53 0.54
C ASP A 104 -3.99 29.20 1.93
N GLN A 105 -3.67 28.47 3.00
CA GLN A 105 -3.59 29.05 4.35
C GLN A 105 -2.49 30.10 4.50
N LEU A 106 -1.33 29.94 3.85
CA LEU A 106 -0.25 30.94 3.91
C LEU A 106 -0.65 32.22 3.17
N ASP A 107 -1.29 32.09 2.00
CA ASP A 107 -1.79 33.23 1.22
C ASP A 107 -2.85 34.04 2.00
N LEU A 108 -3.69 33.39 2.82
CA LEU A 108 -4.69 34.08 3.64
C LEU A 108 -4.06 35.00 4.71
N PHE A 109 -2.96 34.60 5.35
CA PHE A 109 -2.30 35.44 6.34
C PHE A 109 -1.54 36.62 5.72
N ASP A 110 -1.02 36.45 4.50
CA ASP A 110 -0.40 37.56 3.75
C ASP A 110 -1.43 38.62 3.31
N LEU A 111 -2.68 38.22 3.09
CA LEU A 111 -3.79 39.15 2.79
C LEU A 111 -4.29 39.92 4.02
N ILE A 112 -4.15 39.36 5.23
CA ILE A 112 -4.64 39.99 6.47
C ILE A 112 -3.52 40.80 7.18
N GLY A 113 -2.25 40.47 6.95
CA GLY A 113 -1.09 41.18 7.54
C GLY A 113 -0.74 42.53 6.89
N GLY A 114 -1.43 42.92 5.82
CA GLY A 114 -1.20 44.18 5.09
C GLY A 114 -1.90 45.42 5.66
N GLU A 115 -2.69 45.29 6.73
CA GLU A 115 -3.36 46.40 7.43
C GLU A 115 -2.81 46.56 8.86
N ALA A 116 -1.56 46.99 8.96
CA ALA A 116 -1.04 47.63 10.16
C ALA A 116 -0.22 48.85 9.74
N ALA A 117 -0.93 49.97 9.57
CA ALA A 117 -0.38 51.31 9.49
C ALA A 117 0.07 51.80 10.87
#